data_AF-A0A959LW16-F1
#
_entry.id   AF-A0A959LW16-F1
#
_cell.length_a   1.000
_cell.length_b   1.000
_cell.length_c   1.000
_cell.angle_alpha   90.00
_cell.angle_beta   90.00
_cell.angle_gamma   90.00
#
_symmetry.space_group_name_H-M   'P 1'
#
loop_
_entity.id
_entity.type
_entity.pdbx_description
1 polymer ?
#
loop_
_entity_poly.entity_id
_entity_poly.type
_entity_poly.pdbx_seq_one_letter_code
_entity_poly.pdbx_strand_id
1 'polypeptide(L)'
;MSVDYQIPAKTRIGHVHLKVSNLERSLEFYCGLLGFELVTSYGTEAAFISAGGYHHHIGLNTWFSKDSPPSSINSTGLFHTAILYPTRKDLAIILRRLLDAEYRLTGASDHGVSEAIYLDDPDKNGVELYWDKPKELWPHKADGSIEMYTYRLDLDDLLKELD
;
A
#
# COMPACT_ATOMS: atom_id res chain seq x y z
N MET A 1 -26.78 18.00 27.52
CA MET A 1 -26.40 18.69 26.26
C MET A 1 -25.36 17.80 25.60
N SER A 2 -25.69 17.20 24.46
CA SER A 2 -24.71 16.51 23.61
C SER A 2 -23.72 17.59 23.17
N VAL A 3 -22.49 17.52 23.65
CA VAL A 3 -21.41 18.28 23.02
C VAL A 3 -21.16 17.51 21.73
N ASP A 4 -21.45 18.11 20.58
CA ASP A 4 -21.11 17.51 19.29
C ASP A 4 -19.60 17.28 19.28
N TYR A 5 -19.21 16.02 19.48
CA TYR A 5 -17.82 15.62 19.51
C TYR A 5 -17.34 15.44 18.09
N GLN A 6 -16.34 16.23 17.71
CA GLN A 6 -15.60 16.09 16.47
C GLN A 6 -14.16 15.72 16.79
N ILE A 7 -13.65 14.68 16.13
CA ILE A 7 -12.25 14.27 16.26
C ILE A 7 -11.34 15.42 15.77
N PRO A 8 -10.17 15.68 16.41
CA PRO A 8 -9.29 16.77 16.00
C PRO A 8 -8.88 16.67 14.53
N ALA A 9 -8.89 17.79 13.81
CA ALA A 9 -8.64 17.85 12.36
C ALA A 9 -7.24 17.37 11.94
N LYS A 10 -6.27 17.30 12.87
CA LYS A 10 -4.91 16.80 12.61
C LYS A 10 -4.76 15.29 12.87
N THR A 11 -5.84 14.60 13.24
CA THR A 11 -5.80 13.15 13.44
C THR A 11 -5.49 12.46 12.12
N ARG A 12 -4.55 11.53 12.15
CA ARG A 12 -4.15 10.72 10.99
C ARG A 12 -4.08 9.26 11.38
N ILE A 13 -4.19 8.39 10.39
CA ILE A 13 -3.81 7.00 10.57
C ILE A 13 -2.29 6.96 10.80
N GLY A 14 -1.87 6.43 11.95
CA GLY A 14 -0.47 6.44 12.36
C GLY A 14 0.33 5.25 11.83
N HIS A 15 -0.29 4.07 11.85
CA HIS A 15 0.25 2.80 11.38
C HIS A 15 -0.89 1.79 11.18
N VAL A 16 -0.59 0.70 10.48
CA VAL A 16 -1.48 -0.46 10.33
C VAL A 16 -0.79 -1.71 10.85
N HIS A 17 -1.55 -2.64 11.40
CA HIS A 17 -1.05 -3.95 11.79
C HIS A 17 -1.67 -5.02 10.91
N LEU A 18 -0.82 -5.80 10.23
CA LEU A 18 -1.23 -6.88 9.35
C LEU A 18 -1.00 -8.22 10.06
N LYS A 19 -2.04 -9.04 10.07
CA LYS A 19 -1.92 -10.45 10.47
C LYS A 19 -1.22 -11.19 9.35
N VAL A 20 -0.16 -11.91 9.69
CA VAL A 20 0.62 -12.71 8.77
C VAL A 20 0.84 -14.10 9.36
N SER A 21 0.78 -15.14 8.53
CA SER A 21 0.95 -16.51 9.01
C SER A 21 2.41 -16.89 9.24
N ASN A 22 3.33 -16.22 8.56
CA ASN A 22 4.77 -16.46 8.67
C ASN A 22 5.55 -15.13 8.58
N LEU A 23 6.24 -14.77 9.67
CA LEU A 23 6.92 -13.49 9.79
C LEU A 23 8.11 -13.34 8.84
N GLU A 24 8.88 -14.41 8.63
CA GLU A 24 10.06 -14.40 7.76
C GLU A 24 9.65 -14.17 6.30
N ARG A 25 8.66 -14.91 5.81
CA ARG A 25 8.09 -14.73 4.47
C ARG A 25 7.55 -13.32 4.26
N SER A 26 6.91 -12.74 5.28
CA SER A 26 6.44 -11.35 5.20
C SER A 26 7.61 -10.36 5.17
N LEU A 27 8.69 -10.59 5.91
CA LEU A 27 9.88 -9.73 5.87
C LEU A 27 10.60 -9.80 4.53
N GLU A 28 10.68 -10.98 3.89
CA GLU A 28 11.21 -11.12 2.54
C GLU A 28 10.42 -10.28 1.53
N PHE A 29 9.08 -10.27 1.65
CA PHE A 29 8.22 -9.44 0.80
C PHE A 29 8.35 -7.94 1.13
N TYR A 30 8.09 -7.54 2.37
CA TYR A 30 8.02 -6.11 2.70
C TYR A 30 9.41 -5.44 2.75
N CYS A 31 10.42 -6.09 3.35
CA CYS A 31 11.77 -5.51 3.43
C CYS A 31 12.60 -5.86 2.20
N GLY A 32 12.54 -7.10 1.71
CA GLY A 32 13.33 -7.54 0.56
C GLY A 32 12.80 -6.97 -0.76
N LEU A 33 11.56 -7.28 -1.11
CA LEU A 33 10.97 -6.89 -2.40
C LEU A 33 10.57 -5.41 -2.41
N LEU A 34 9.72 -4.99 -1.46
CA LEU A 34 9.21 -3.62 -1.38
C LEU A 34 10.18 -2.60 -0.80
N GLY A 35 11.27 -3.06 -0.15
CA GLY A 35 12.37 -2.19 0.29
C GLY A 35 12.13 -1.42 1.59
N PHE A 36 11.18 -1.83 2.43
CA PHE A 36 11.05 -1.28 3.77
C PHE A 36 12.25 -1.65 4.67
N GLU A 37 12.48 -0.84 5.69
CA GLU A 37 13.49 -1.08 6.71
C GLU A 37 12.85 -1.74 7.94
N LEU A 38 13.48 -2.80 8.45
CA LEU A 38 13.13 -3.36 9.75
C LEU A 38 13.56 -2.39 10.87
N VAL A 39 12.60 -1.88 11.63
CA VAL A 39 12.85 -0.98 12.75
C VAL A 39 13.14 -1.77 14.03
N THR A 40 12.28 -2.74 14.35
CA THR A 40 12.45 -3.62 15.51
C THR A 40 11.60 -4.88 15.35
N SER A 41 11.92 -5.92 16.12
CA SER A 41 11.13 -7.13 16.23
C SER A 41 10.71 -7.38 17.67
N TYR A 42 9.59 -8.09 17.83
CA TYR A 42 9.12 -8.60 19.11
C TYR A 42 9.25 -10.12 19.09
N GLY A 43 10.45 -10.60 19.43
CA GLY A 43 10.80 -12.01 19.33
C GLY A 43 10.57 -12.54 17.92
N THR A 44 9.82 -13.63 17.82
CA THR A 44 9.43 -14.26 16.54
C THR A 44 7.96 -14.01 16.18
N GLU A 45 7.26 -13.19 16.95
CA GLU A 45 5.81 -13.00 16.81
C GLU A 45 5.42 -11.73 16.06
N ALA A 46 6.30 -10.71 16.04
CA ALA A 46 6.04 -9.49 15.30
C ALA A 46 7.31 -8.79 14.81
N ALA A 47 7.16 -8.02 13.74
CA ALA A 47 8.16 -7.12 13.19
C ALA A 47 7.53 -5.79 12.81
N PHE A 48 8.25 -4.71 13.05
CA PHE A 48 7.80 -3.34 12.81
C PHE A 48 8.69 -2.72 11.76
N ILE A 49 8.10 -2.25 10.67
CA ILE A 49 8.83 -1.81 9.48
C ILE A 49 8.45 -0.38 9.09
N SER A 50 9.39 0.34 8.50
CA SER A 50 9.20 1.74 8.10
C SER A 50 10.06 2.12 6.89
N ALA A 51 9.88 3.35 6.43
CA ALA A 51 10.80 4.01 5.50
C ALA A 51 11.25 5.33 6.14
N GLY A 52 12.53 5.68 6.01
CA GLY A 52 13.06 6.97 6.45
C GLY A 52 13.09 7.19 7.96
N GLY A 53 13.23 6.12 8.76
CA GLY A 53 13.41 6.22 10.22
C GLY A 53 12.15 6.53 11.05
N TYR A 54 10.95 6.35 10.48
CA TYR A 54 9.69 6.47 11.25
C TYR A 54 9.52 5.29 12.23
N HIS A 55 8.79 5.48 13.33
CA HIS A 55 8.65 4.48 14.40
C HIS A 55 8.10 3.12 13.90
N HIS A 56 7.13 3.16 12.99
CA HIS A 56 6.73 2.10 12.05
C HIS A 56 5.50 2.54 11.25
N HIS A 57 5.44 2.17 9.99
CA HIS A 57 4.24 2.31 9.16
C HIS A 57 3.38 1.04 9.24
N ILE A 58 4.03 -0.12 9.27
CA ILE A 58 3.39 -1.44 9.24
C ILE A 58 3.95 -2.30 10.38
N GLY A 59 3.06 -2.86 11.18
CA GLY A 59 3.36 -3.94 12.13
C GLY A 59 2.91 -5.28 11.57
N LEU A 60 3.85 -6.16 11.25
CA LEU A 60 3.60 -7.54 10.83
C LEU A 60 3.52 -8.41 12.09
N ASN A 61 2.43 -9.14 12.30
CA ASN A 61 2.27 -9.97 13.50
C ASN A 61 1.65 -11.33 13.19
N THR A 62 2.14 -12.38 13.85
CA THR A 62 1.59 -13.74 13.77
C THR A 62 0.54 -14.02 14.84
N TRP A 63 0.13 -12.99 15.59
CA TRP A 63 -0.85 -13.11 16.66
C TRP A 63 -2.18 -13.62 16.09
N PHE A 64 -2.63 -14.77 16.59
CA PHE A 64 -3.86 -15.46 16.16
C PHE A 64 -3.89 -15.83 14.67
N SER A 65 -2.74 -15.89 13.99
CA SER A 65 -2.65 -16.18 12.56
C SER A 65 -1.45 -17.03 12.17
N LYS A 66 -0.54 -17.33 13.11
CA LYS A 66 0.60 -18.22 12.89
C LYS A 66 0.17 -19.53 12.24
N ASP A 67 0.84 -19.89 11.14
CA ASP A 67 0.60 -21.09 10.34
C ASP A 67 -0.85 -21.24 9.80
N SER A 68 -1.66 -20.18 9.87
CA SER A 68 -3.03 -20.18 9.38
C SER A 68 -3.07 -19.94 7.87
N PRO A 69 -4.09 -20.45 7.16
CA PRO A 69 -4.28 -20.10 5.76
C PRO A 69 -4.66 -18.61 5.61
N PRO A 70 -4.45 -18.02 4.42
CA PRO A 70 -4.98 -16.70 4.08
C PRO A 70 -6.50 -16.61 4.32
N SER A 71 -6.99 -15.39 4.57
CA SER A 71 -8.43 -15.15 4.75
C SER A 71 -9.19 -15.42 3.45
N SER A 72 -10.47 -15.82 3.57
CA SER A 72 -11.33 -16.01 2.40
C SER A 72 -11.57 -14.68 1.68
N ILE A 73 -11.40 -14.66 0.35
CA ILE A 73 -11.53 -13.45 -0.47
C ILE A 73 -12.93 -12.81 -0.45
N ASN A 74 -13.97 -13.59 -0.11
CA ASN A 74 -15.36 -13.14 -0.03
C ASN A 74 -15.84 -12.95 1.43
N SER A 75 -14.91 -12.71 2.34
CA SER A 75 -15.22 -12.46 3.76
C SER A 75 -14.97 -11.00 4.13
N THR A 76 -15.59 -10.52 5.20
CA THR A 76 -15.32 -9.17 5.72
C THR A 76 -13.89 -9.10 6.24
N GLY A 77 -13.14 -8.09 5.81
CA GLY A 77 -11.74 -7.90 6.18
C GLY A 77 -11.20 -6.59 5.62
N LEU A 78 -9.88 -6.42 5.75
CA LEU A 78 -9.16 -5.34 5.09
C LEU A 78 -9.20 -5.54 3.58
N PHE A 79 -9.64 -4.52 2.82
CA PHE A 79 -9.61 -4.58 1.36
C PHE A 79 -8.17 -4.40 0.84
N HIS A 80 -7.52 -3.28 1.17
CA HIS A 80 -6.08 -3.10 0.96
C HIS A 80 -5.49 -2.05 1.91
N THR A 81 -4.16 -2.01 1.97
CA THR A 81 -3.39 -0.86 2.49
C THR A 81 -2.71 -0.13 1.33
N ALA A 82 -2.87 1.19 1.28
CA ALA A 82 -2.31 2.03 0.24
C ALA A 82 -1.03 2.74 0.72
N ILE A 83 0.04 2.64 -0.06
CA ILE A 83 1.34 3.24 0.21
C ILE A 83 1.61 4.31 -0.86
N LEU A 84 1.68 5.56 -0.42
CA LEU A 84 1.93 6.72 -1.27
C LEU A 84 3.42 6.87 -1.57
N TYR A 85 3.75 6.94 -2.86
CA TYR A 85 5.07 7.23 -3.38
C TYR A 85 5.20 8.74 -3.69
N PRO A 86 6.36 9.37 -3.42
CA PRO A 86 6.49 10.81 -3.56
C PRO A 86 6.55 11.26 -5.03
N THR A 87 7.04 10.40 -5.94
CA THR A 87 7.09 10.71 -7.38
C THR A 87 6.57 9.55 -8.22
N ARG A 88 6.12 9.87 -9.44
CA ARG A 88 5.76 8.87 -10.46
C ARG A 88 6.93 7.94 -10.79
N LYS A 89 8.16 8.48 -10.79
CA LYS A 89 9.39 7.70 -10.98
C LYS A 89 9.59 6.66 -9.90
N ASP A 90 9.30 6.96 -8.64
CA ASP A 90 9.42 5.97 -7.57
C ASP A 90 8.40 4.83 -7.74
N LEU A 91 7.18 5.13 -8.23
CA LEU A 91 6.19 4.11 -8.61
C LEU A 91 6.69 3.25 -9.79
N ALA A 92 7.35 3.86 -10.78
CA ALA A 92 7.97 3.13 -11.89
C ALA A 92 9.11 2.22 -11.43
N ILE A 93 9.93 2.66 -10.46
CA ILE A 93 11.02 1.86 -9.87
C ILE A 93 10.45 0.59 -9.20
N ILE A 94 9.41 0.74 -8.38
CA ILE A 94 8.83 -0.44 -7.72
C ILE A 94 8.10 -1.34 -8.72
N LEU A 95 7.44 -0.79 -9.74
CA LEU A 95 6.88 -1.57 -10.84
C LEU A 95 7.97 -2.42 -11.52
N ARG A 96 9.11 -1.83 -11.88
CA ARG A 96 10.25 -2.58 -12.46
C ARG A 96 10.71 -3.70 -11.54
N ARG A 97 10.93 -3.42 -10.25
CA ARG A 97 11.34 -4.44 -9.26
C ARG A 97 10.36 -5.59 -9.16
N LEU A 98 9.05 -5.32 -9.17
CA LEU A 98 8.00 -6.34 -9.11
C LEU A 98 8.00 -7.22 -10.38
N LEU A 99 8.15 -6.61 -11.56
CA LEU A 99 8.23 -7.33 -12.83
C LEU A 99 9.48 -8.21 -12.91
N ASP A 100 10.63 -7.69 -12.50
CA ASP A 100 11.91 -8.43 -12.50
C ASP A 100 11.88 -9.62 -11.52
N ALA A 101 11.10 -9.51 -10.43
CA ALA A 101 10.86 -10.60 -9.48
C ALA A 101 9.71 -11.54 -9.90
N GLU A 102 9.12 -11.33 -11.08
CA GLU A 102 7.93 -12.05 -11.58
C GLU A 102 6.76 -12.05 -10.58
N TYR A 103 6.66 -11.00 -9.75
CA TYR A 103 5.61 -10.88 -8.75
C TYR A 103 4.29 -10.43 -9.39
N ARG A 104 3.25 -11.23 -9.22
CA ARG A 104 1.96 -11.00 -9.89
C ARG A 104 1.25 -9.77 -9.34
N LEU A 105 0.95 -8.83 -10.24
CA LEU A 105 -0.04 -7.77 -9.98
C LEU A 105 -1.47 -8.33 -10.05
N THR A 106 -2.33 -7.84 -9.17
CA THR A 106 -3.78 -8.10 -9.18
C THR A 106 -4.56 -7.04 -9.97
N GLY A 107 -3.96 -5.87 -10.21
CA GLY A 107 -4.52 -4.82 -11.04
C GLY A 107 -3.58 -3.62 -11.21
N ALA A 108 -3.94 -2.71 -12.11
CA ALA A 108 -3.29 -1.42 -12.28
C ALA A 108 -4.27 -0.42 -12.89
N SER A 109 -4.40 0.76 -12.28
CA SER A 109 -5.47 1.71 -12.59
C SER A 109 -4.97 3.15 -12.60
N ASP A 110 -5.51 3.93 -13.52
CA ASP A 110 -5.50 5.39 -13.49
C ASP A 110 -6.86 5.88 -12.97
N HIS A 111 -6.84 6.60 -11.86
CA HIS A 111 -8.03 7.15 -11.21
C HIS A 111 -8.31 8.61 -11.56
N GLY A 112 -7.51 9.20 -12.45
CA GLY A 112 -7.51 10.61 -12.81
C GLY A 112 -6.83 11.52 -11.80
N VAL A 113 -6.85 11.15 -10.52
CA VAL A 113 -6.15 11.83 -9.43
C VAL A 113 -4.89 11.11 -8.99
N SER A 114 -4.80 9.80 -9.25
CA SER A 114 -3.69 8.94 -8.87
C SER A 114 -3.48 7.82 -9.89
N GLU A 115 -2.25 7.31 -9.94
CA GLU A 115 -1.90 6.07 -10.65
C GLU A 115 -1.51 5.03 -9.60
N ALA A 116 -2.08 3.84 -9.71
CA ALA A 116 -1.94 2.79 -8.71
C ALA A 116 -1.68 1.42 -9.34
N ILE A 117 -0.83 0.63 -8.69
CA ILE A 117 -0.68 -0.81 -8.95
C ILE A 117 -1.11 -1.59 -7.70
N TYR A 118 -1.77 -2.71 -7.94
CA TYR A 118 -2.35 -3.55 -6.91
C TYR A 118 -1.69 -4.92 -6.93
N LEU A 119 -1.45 -5.46 -5.74
CA LEU A 119 -0.90 -6.79 -5.52
C LEU A 119 -1.38 -7.31 -4.18
N ASP A 120 -1.24 -8.61 -3.99
CA ASP A 120 -1.46 -9.25 -2.69
C ASP A 120 -0.11 -9.46 -2.02
N ASP A 121 -0.01 -9.27 -0.71
CA ASP A 121 1.11 -9.80 0.06
C ASP A 121 1.07 -11.36 0.14
N PRO A 122 2.08 -12.02 0.71
CA PRO A 122 2.11 -13.49 0.78
C PRO A 122 0.95 -14.13 1.54
N ASP A 123 0.25 -13.36 2.38
CA ASP A 123 -0.90 -13.75 3.19
C ASP A 123 -2.24 -13.26 2.62
N LYS A 124 -2.23 -12.72 1.40
CA LYS A 124 -3.40 -12.18 0.69
C LYS A 124 -4.01 -10.93 1.32
N ASN A 125 -3.22 -10.18 2.09
CA ASN A 125 -3.60 -8.81 2.40
C ASN A 125 -3.40 -7.95 1.14
N GLY A 126 -4.42 -7.20 0.75
CA GLY A 126 -4.32 -6.30 -0.39
C GLY A 126 -3.31 -5.18 -0.13
N VAL A 127 -2.47 -4.90 -1.13
CA VAL A 127 -1.51 -3.81 -1.14
C VAL A 127 -1.77 -2.96 -2.38
N GLU A 128 -1.84 -1.66 -2.18
CA GLU A 128 -1.86 -0.65 -3.23
C GLU A 128 -0.58 0.18 -3.11
N LEU A 129 0.15 0.29 -4.21
CA LEU A 129 1.29 1.20 -4.34
C LEU A 129 0.89 2.26 -5.34
N TYR A 130 0.89 3.53 -4.91
CA TYR A 130 0.32 4.58 -5.74
C TYR A 130 1.08 5.88 -5.65
N TRP A 131 0.89 6.72 -6.67
CA TRP A 131 1.37 8.08 -6.74
C TRP A 131 0.19 9.01 -7.02
N ASP A 132 0.07 10.07 -6.23
CA ASP A 132 -0.87 11.15 -6.50
C ASP A 132 -0.35 12.04 -7.64
N LYS A 133 -1.17 12.23 -8.67
CA LYS A 133 -0.89 13.23 -9.71
C LYS A 133 -0.86 14.63 -9.07
N PRO A 134 -0.08 15.58 -9.62
CA PRO A 134 -0.17 16.98 -9.22
C PRO A 134 -1.63 17.45 -9.26
N LYS A 135 -2.06 18.17 -8.22
CA LYS A 135 -3.47 18.56 -8.05
C LYS A 135 -3.99 19.42 -9.20
N GLU A 136 -3.10 20.13 -9.87
CA GLU A 136 -3.40 20.97 -11.02
C GLU A 136 -3.83 20.15 -12.24
N LEU A 137 -3.52 18.85 -12.27
CA LEU A 137 -3.91 17.91 -13.31
C LEU A 137 -5.19 17.14 -12.99
N TRP A 138 -5.76 17.33 -11.79
CA TRP A 138 -6.93 16.57 -11.38
C TRP A 138 -8.15 16.96 -12.23
N PRO A 139 -8.92 15.99 -12.73
CA PRO A 139 -10.16 16.28 -13.46
C PRO A 139 -11.23 16.85 -12.51
N HIS A 140 -11.95 17.86 -12.99
CA HIS A 140 -13.04 18.50 -12.27
C HIS A 140 -14.31 18.53 -13.11
N LYS A 141 -15.45 18.28 -12.45
CA LYS A 141 -16.77 18.50 -13.03
C LYS A 141 -17.06 19.99 -13.20
N ALA A 142 -18.11 20.31 -13.95
CA ALA A 142 -18.55 21.69 -14.16
C ALA A 142 -18.89 22.46 -12.86
N ASP A 143 -19.22 21.76 -11.78
CA ASP A 143 -19.50 22.34 -10.46
C ASP A 143 -18.24 22.53 -9.57
N GLY A 144 -17.06 22.18 -10.09
CA GLY A 144 -15.78 22.28 -9.39
C GLY A 144 -15.42 21.07 -8.52
N SER A 145 -16.31 20.08 -8.35
CA SER A 145 -15.99 18.85 -7.64
C SER A 145 -15.04 17.96 -8.45
N ILE A 146 -14.26 17.11 -7.78
CA ILE A 146 -13.32 16.18 -8.43
C ILE A 146 -14.08 15.13 -9.23
N GLU A 147 -13.63 14.84 -10.45
CA GLU A 147 -14.16 13.79 -11.32
C GLU A 147 -13.23 12.57 -11.40
N MET A 148 -13.29 11.69 -10.40
CA MET A 148 -12.53 10.43 -10.47
C MET A 148 -13.11 9.48 -11.52
N TYR A 149 -12.21 8.77 -12.21
CA TYR A 149 -12.56 7.65 -13.09
C TYR A 149 -11.76 6.41 -12.70
N THR A 150 -11.87 5.33 -13.46
CA THR A 150 -11.02 4.14 -13.32
C THR A 150 -10.77 3.58 -14.70
N TYR A 151 -9.62 3.93 -15.25
CA TYR A 151 -9.13 3.42 -16.53
C TYR A 151 -7.94 2.51 -16.30
N ARG A 152 -7.61 1.71 -17.31
CA ARG A 152 -6.41 0.89 -17.29
C ARG A 152 -5.19 1.81 -17.29
N LEU A 153 -4.26 1.59 -16.35
CA LEU A 153 -2.98 2.27 -16.34
C LEU A 153 -2.11 1.83 -17.52
N ASP A 154 -1.48 2.78 -18.21
CA ASP A 154 -0.47 2.52 -19.23
C ASP A 154 0.88 2.22 -18.54
N LEU A 155 1.18 0.92 -18.39
CA LEU A 155 2.40 0.46 -17.71
C LEU A 155 3.66 0.73 -18.53
N ASP A 156 3.58 0.72 -19.86
CA ASP A 156 4.72 1.01 -20.72
C ASP A 156 5.07 2.50 -20.61
N ASP A 157 4.06 3.38 -20.54
CA ASP A 157 4.28 4.80 -20.28
C ASP A 157 4.85 5.08 -18.89
N LEU A 158 4.34 4.42 -17.86
CA LEU A 158 4.89 4.54 -16.50
C LEU A 158 6.37 4.11 -16.47
N LEU A 159 6.75 3.05 -17.16
CA LEU A 159 8.13 2.57 -17.18
C LEU A 159 9.12 3.52 -17.88
N LYS A 160 8.65 4.43 -18.76
CA LYS A 160 9.50 5.45 -19.38
C LYS A 160 10.06 6.47 -18.38
N GLU A 161 9.50 6.57 -17.18
CA GLU A 161 10.08 7.40 -16.10
C GLU A 161 11.49 6.94 -15.67
N LEU A 162 11.87 5.72 -16.07
CA LEU A 162 13.19 5.14 -15.80
C LEU A 162 14.25 5.46 -16.85
N ASP A 163 13.83 6.01 -18.00
CA ASP A 163 14.73 6.41 -19.10
C ASP A 163 15.55 7.67 -18.77
#